data_AF-A0A0E3QPW9-F1
#
_entry.id   AF-A0A0E3QPW9-F1
#
_cell.length_a   1.000
_cell.length_b   1.000
_cell.length_c   1.000
_cell.angle_alpha   90.00
_cell.angle_beta   90.00
_cell.angle_gamma   90.00
#
_symmetry.space_group_name_H-M   'P 1'
#
loop_
_entity.id
_entity.type
_entity.pdbx_description
1 polymer ?
#
loop_
_entity_poly.entity_id
_entity_poly.type
_entity_poly.pdbx_seq_one_letter_code
_entity_poly.pdbx_strand_id
1 'polypeptide(L)'
;MLSYPLNIFDSKRNTEEEKKLYGKLVVKFKSLIEKWGELRPIRYLIEDVFKLAKKTCNMENLHRYTMRSVKKYCSLTVFLTGTVIAFFINDKKGLKRLTES
;
A
#
# COMPACT_ATOMS: atom_id res chain seq x y z
N MET A 1 23.62 12.67 5.12
CA MET A 1 23.11 12.70 6.50
C MET A 1 21.67 13.21 6.43
N LEU A 2 20.69 12.48 6.95
CA LEU A 2 19.28 12.92 6.94
C LEU A 2 19.07 13.84 8.15
N SER A 3 18.78 15.11 7.90
CA SER A 3 18.54 16.11 8.95
C SER A 3 17.10 16.04 9.45
N TYR A 4 16.90 16.41 10.72
CA TYR A 4 15.56 16.49 11.30
C TYR A 4 14.71 17.53 10.55
N PRO A 5 13.44 17.21 10.21
CA PRO A 5 12.52 18.20 9.67
C PRO A 5 12.23 19.29 10.69
N LEU A 6 12.13 20.54 10.23
CA LEU A 6 11.94 21.72 11.09
C LEU A 6 10.66 21.65 11.95
N ASN A 7 9.64 20.92 11.48
CA ASN A 7 8.38 20.72 12.19
C ASN A 7 8.55 20.01 13.55
N ILE A 8 9.67 19.32 13.79
CA ILE A 8 9.96 18.66 15.07
C ILE A 8 10.21 19.66 16.20
N PHE A 9 10.62 20.88 15.84
CA PHE A 9 10.91 21.96 16.78
C PHE A 9 9.70 22.88 17.04
N ASP A 10 8.49 22.43 16.66
CA ASP A 10 7.25 23.14 16.99
C ASP A 10 6.99 23.08 18.50
N SER A 11 6.74 24.24 19.10
CA SER A 11 6.52 24.41 20.55
C SER A 11 5.25 23.71 21.06
N LYS A 12 4.36 23.30 20.14
CA LYS A 12 3.14 22.55 20.47
C LYS A 12 3.37 21.06 20.75
N ARG A 13 4.56 20.52 20.44
CA ARG A 13 4.85 19.09 20.51
C ARG A 13 6.06 18.80 21.39
N ASN A 14 6.13 17.57 21.89
CA ASN A 14 7.31 17.12 22.62
C ASN A 14 8.46 16.84 21.64
N THR A 15 9.35 17.83 21.49
CA THR A 15 10.49 17.80 20.57
C THR A 15 11.37 16.55 20.75
N GLU A 16 11.55 16.08 21.98
CA GLU A 16 12.46 14.96 22.26
C GLU A 16 11.88 13.62 21.82
N GLU A 17 10.56 13.43 22.01
CA GLU A 17 9.85 12.24 21.54
C GLU A 17 9.81 12.17 20.01
N GLU A 18 9.56 13.30 19.34
CA GLU A 18 9.53 13.36 17.89
C GLU A 18 10.91 13.08 17.27
N LYS A 19 11.99 13.61 17.86
CA LYS A 19 13.37 13.26 17.46
C LYS A 19 13.63 11.76 17.59
N LYS A 20 13.20 11.14 18.69
CA LYS A 20 13.36 9.70 18.91
C LYS A 20 12.58 8.87 17.89
N LEU A 21 11.36 9.29 17.56
CA LEU A 21 10.53 8.65 16.54
C LEU A 21 11.17 8.80 15.15
N TYR A 22 11.63 10.00 14.80
CA TYR A 22 12.33 10.26 13.54
C TYR A 22 13.60 9.41 13.42
N GLY A 23 14.42 9.33 14.48
CA GLY A 23 15.60 8.48 14.51
C GLY A 23 15.28 7.02 14.22
N LYS A 24 14.24 6.46 14.86
CA LYS A 24 13.76 5.10 14.57
C LYS A 24 13.31 4.94 13.13
N LEU A 25 12.59 5.91 12.57
CA LEU A 25 12.14 5.89 11.17
C LEU A 25 13.32 5.92 10.20
N VAL A 26 14.33 6.75 10.44
CA VAL A 26 15.53 6.83 9.59
C VAL A 26 16.30 5.53 9.61
N VAL A 27 16.49 4.93 10.79
CA VAL A 27 17.15 3.62 10.90
C VAL A 27 16.37 2.55 10.13
N LYS A 28 15.05 2.49 10.32
CA LYS A 28 14.19 1.54 9.59
C LYS A 28 14.24 1.78 8.09
N PHE A 29 14.16 3.04 7.64
CA PHE A 29 14.25 3.41 6.24
C PHE A 29 15.58 2.96 5.63
N LYS A 30 16.72 3.23 6.28
CA LYS A 30 18.03 2.79 5.81
C LYS A 30 18.11 1.26 5.69
N SER A 31 17.62 0.53 6.67
CA SER A 31 17.60 -0.94 6.61
C SER A 31 16.73 -1.50 5.47
N LEU A 32 15.67 -0.79 5.09
CA LEU A 32 14.76 -1.21 4.02
C LEU A 32 15.23 -0.75 2.64
N ILE A 33 15.87 0.42 2.53
CA ILE A 33 16.38 0.93 1.26
C ILE A 33 17.59 0.14 0.77
N GLU A 34 18.40 -0.39 1.69
CA GLU A 34 19.45 -1.35 1.34
C GLU A 34 18.89 -2.60 0.65
N LYS A 35 17.71 -3.06 1.08
CA LYS A 35 16.98 -4.21 0.48
C LYS A 35 16.06 -3.81 -0.68
N TRP A 36 16.19 -2.60 -1.21
CA TRP A 36 15.26 -2.07 -2.23
C TRP A 36 15.13 -2.97 -3.46
N GLY A 37 16.24 -3.59 -3.90
CA GLY A 37 16.24 -4.50 -5.05
C GLY A 37 15.29 -5.69 -4.89
N GLU A 38 15.20 -6.25 -3.69
CA GLU A 38 14.32 -7.38 -3.35
C GLU A 38 12.87 -6.93 -3.14
N LEU A 39 12.68 -5.74 -2.55
CA LEU A 39 11.35 -5.18 -2.28
C LEU A 39 10.66 -4.67 -3.55
N ARG A 40 11.43 -4.25 -4.56
CA ARG A 40 10.90 -3.69 -5.81
C ARG A 40 9.97 -4.66 -6.56
N PRO A 41 10.33 -5.95 -6.80
CA PRO A 41 9.41 -6.92 -7.38
C PRO A 41 8.13 -7.14 -6.57
N ILE A 42 8.22 -7.15 -5.24
CA ILE A 42 7.06 -7.30 -4.35
C ILE A 42 6.14 -6.09 -4.49
N ARG A 43 6.71 -4.87 -4.53
CA ARG A 43 5.95 -3.64 -4.76
C ARG A 43 5.18 -3.68 -6.08
N TYR A 44 5.83 -4.12 -7.17
CA TYR A 44 5.16 -4.26 -8.46
C TYR A 44 4.01 -5.26 -8.41
N LEU A 45 4.19 -6.41 -7.76
CA LEU A 45 3.13 -7.40 -7.59
C LEU A 45 1.92 -6.82 -6.84
N ILE A 46 2.16 -6.09 -5.76
CA ILE A 46 1.11 -5.42 -4.98
C ILE A 46 0.38 -4.38 -5.85
N GLU A 47 1.13 -3.60 -6.64
CA GLU A 47 0.57 -2.60 -7.55
C GLU A 47 -0.35 -3.24 -8.61
N ASP A 48 0.07 -4.37 -9.19
CA ASP A 48 -0.71 -5.12 -10.18
C ASP A 48 -1.98 -5.70 -9.54
N VAL A 49 -1.91 -6.24 -8.32
CA VAL A 49 -3.11 -6.68 -7.58
C VAL A 49 -4.10 -5.53 -7.36
N PHE A 50 -3.63 -4.34 -6.98
CA PHE A 50 -4.52 -3.18 -6.82
C PHE A 50 -5.10 -2.68 -8.14
N LYS A 51 -4.35 -2.74 -9.25
CA LYS A 51 -4.88 -2.41 -10.58
C LYS A 51 -6.00 -3.37 -10.97
N LEU A 52 -5.80 -4.67 -10.75
CA LEU A 52 -6.81 -5.69 -11.01
C LEU A 52 -8.07 -5.45 -10.17
N ALA A 53 -7.90 -5.20 -8.86
CA ALA A 53 -9.02 -4.92 -7.96
C ALA A 53 -9.85 -3.71 -8.42
N LYS A 54 -9.18 -2.64 -8.88
CA LYS A 54 -9.85 -1.44 -9.38
C LYS A 54 -10.61 -1.70 -10.68
N LYS A 55 -9.94 -2.27 -11.69
CA LYS A 55 -10.51 -2.49 -13.02
C LYS A 55 -11.58 -3.60 -13.04
N THR A 56 -11.28 -4.75 -12.45
CA THR A 56 -12.13 -5.96 -12.56
C THR A 56 -13.17 -6.03 -11.45
N CYS A 57 -12.84 -5.58 -10.24
CA CYS A 57 -13.73 -5.65 -9.09
C CYS A 57 -14.35 -4.30 -8.71
N ASN A 58 -14.27 -3.30 -9.60
CA ASN A 58 -14.87 -1.97 -9.45
C ASN A 58 -14.54 -1.29 -8.11
N MET A 59 -13.31 -1.51 -7.62
CA MET A 59 -12.83 -0.89 -6.38
C MET A 59 -12.48 0.60 -6.55
N GLU A 60 -12.45 1.09 -7.79
CA GLU A 60 -12.29 2.52 -8.10
C GLU A 60 -13.49 3.35 -7.62
N ASN A 61 -14.70 2.80 -7.71
CA ASN A 61 -15.94 3.49 -7.34
C ASN A 61 -16.40 3.15 -5.92
N LEU A 62 -15.65 3.63 -4.93
CA LEU A 62 -15.91 3.35 -3.51
C LEU A 62 -17.05 4.20 -2.89
N HIS A 63 -17.56 5.20 -3.61
CA HIS A 63 -18.52 6.15 -3.05
C HIS A 63 -19.82 5.46 -2.61
N ARG A 64 -20.17 5.55 -1.32
CA ARG A 64 -21.41 5.01 -0.75
C ARG A 64 -21.99 5.96 0.29
N TYR A 65 -23.30 5.88 0.53
CA TYR A 65 -24.03 6.73 1.47
C TYR A 65 -23.60 6.62 2.94
N THR A 66 -23.06 5.47 3.37
CA THR A 66 -22.64 5.26 4.76
C THR A 66 -21.32 4.50 4.86
N MET A 67 -20.57 4.72 5.94
CA MET A 67 -19.34 3.97 6.23
C MET A 67 -19.60 2.46 6.36
N ARG A 68 -20.78 2.05 6.84
CA ARG A 68 -21.16 0.64 6.91
C ARG A 68 -21.25 0.03 5.51
N SER A 69 -21.85 0.75 4.57
CA SER A 69 -21.94 0.32 3.17
C SER A 69 -20.58 0.29 2.50
N VAL A 70 -19.70 1.27 2.75
CA VAL A 70 -18.31 1.25 2.27
C VAL A 70 -17.58 0.00 2.75
N LYS A 71 -17.62 -0.29 4.06
CA LYS A 71 -16.95 -1.46 4.63
C LYS A 71 -17.41 -2.77 3.99
N LYS A 72 -18.73 -2.98 3.88
CA LYS A 72 -19.30 -4.18 3.23
C LYS A 72 -18.83 -4.32 1.79
N TYR A 73 -18.85 -3.22 1.04
CA TYR A 73 -18.41 -3.21 -0.34
C TYR A 73 -16.91 -3.52 -0.47
N CYS A 74 -16.05 -2.87 0.31
CA CYS A 74 -14.62 -3.16 0.35
C CYS A 74 -14.33 -4.63 0.68
N SER A 75 -15.00 -5.18 1.71
CA SER A 75 -14.79 -6.59 2.08
C SER A 75 -15.15 -7.54 0.94
N LEU A 76 -16.26 -7.26 0.25
CA LEU A 76 -16.70 -8.05 -0.90
C LEU A 76 -15.72 -7.93 -2.08
N THR A 77 -15.28 -6.71 -2.44
CA THR A 77 -14.37 -6.51 -3.56
C THR A 77 -12.99 -7.11 -3.30
N VAL A 78 -12.47 -7.03 -2.07
CA VAL A 78 -11.22 -7.69 -1.67
C VAL A 78 -11.36 -9.21 -1.76
N PHE A 79 -12.47 -9.77 -1.28
CA PHE A 79 -12.75 -11.21 -1.40
C PHE A 79 -12.82 -11.67 -2.86
N LEU A 80 -13.56 -10.94 -3.71
CA LEU A 80 -13.65 -11.22 -5.14
C LEU A 80 -12.28 -11.12 -5.83
N THR A 81 -11.49 -10.09 -5.52
CA THR A 81 -10.13 -9.93 -6.06
C THR A 81 -9.27 -11.14 -5.69
N GLY A 82 -9.29 -11.57 -4.43
CA GLY A 82 -8.55 -12.74 -3.97
C GLY A 82 -9.00 -14.03 -4.66
N THR A 83 -10.32 -14.18 -4.87
CA THR A 83 -10.91 -15.31 -5.58
C THR A 83 -10.47 -15.33 -7.05
N VAL A 84 -10.50 -14.19 -7.74
CA VAL A 84 -10.05 -14.06 -9.13
C VAL A 84 -8.57 -14.45 -9.25
N ILE A 85 -7.73 -13.95 -8.34
CA ILE A 85 -6.31 -14.29 -8.33
C ILE A 85 -6.11 -15.80 -8.09
N ALA A 86 -6.81 -16.37 -7.11
CA ALA A 86 -6.64 -17.78 -6.74
C ALA A 86 -7.07 -18.75 -7.83
N PHE A 87 -8.16 -18.46 -8.56
CA PHE A 87 -8.73 -19.39 -9.54
C PHE A 87 -8.29 -19.12 -10.98
N PHE A 88 -7.98 -17.87 -11.35
CA PHE A 88 -7.74 -17.49 -12.76
C PHE A 88 -6.30 -17.08 -13.06
N ILE A 89 -5.44 -16.94 -12.04
CA ILE A 89 -4.06 -16.47 -12.23
C ILE A 89 -3.08 -17.55 -11.79
N ASN A 90 -2.61 -18.30 -12.78
CA ASN A 90 -1.61 -19.37 -12.59
C ASN A 90 -0.16 -18.85 -12.64
N ASP A 91 0.09 -17.66 -13.17
CA ASP A 91 1.44 -17.08 -13.30
C ASP A 91 1.41 -15.54 -13.19
N LYS A 92 2.53 -14.94 -12.73
CA LYS A 92 2.73 -13.48 -12.66
C LYS A 92 2.51 -12.80 -14.01
N LYS A 93 2.83 -13.47 -15.12
CA LYS A 93 2.56 -12.96 -16.48
C LYS A 93 1.07 -12.85 -16.78
N GLY A 94 0.25 -13.76 -16.23
CA GLY A 94 -1.21 -13.73 -16.36
C GLY A 94 -1.82 -12.53 -15.64
N LEU A 95 -1.35 -12.24 -14.41
CA LEU A 95 -1.77 -11.06 -13.67
C LEU A 95 -1.47 -9.77 -14.46
N LYS A 96 -0.24 -9.65 -14.96
CA LYS A 96 0.18 -8.47 -15.71
C LYS A 96 -0.70 -8.21 -16.95
N ARG A 97 -1.04 -9.27 -17.71
CA ARG A 97 -1.93 -9.16 -18.88
C ARG A 97 -3.31 -8.61 -18.52
N LEU A 98 -3.92 -9.13 -17.45
CA LEU A 98 -5.24 -8.67 -16.99
C LEU A 98 -5.22 -7.22 -16.49
N THR A 99 -4.08 -6.76 -15.98
CA THR A 99 -3.94 -5.38 -15.51
C THR A 99 -3.62 -4.37 -16.62
N GLU A 100 -2.94 -4.80 -17.68
CA GLU A 100 -2.54 -3.96 -18.83
C GLU A 100 -3.63 -3.89 -19.92
N SER A 101 -4.59 -4.83 -19.90
CA SER A 101 -5.82 -4.76 -20.70
C SER A 101 -6.67 -3.55 -20.33
#